data_AF-A0A8T3SBN5-F1
#
_entry.id   AF-A0A8T3SBN5-F1
#
_cell.length_a   1.000
_cell.length_b   1.000
_cell.length_c   1.000
_cell.angle_alpha   90.00
_cell.angle_beta   90.00
_cell.angle_gamma   90.00
#
_symmetry.space_group_name_H-M   'P 1'
#
loop_
_entity.id
_entity.type
_entity.pdbx_description
1 polymer ?
#
loop_
_entity_poly.entity_id
_entity_poly.type
_entity_poly.pdbx_seq_one_letter_code
_entity_poly.pdbx_strand_id
1 'polypeptide(L)'
;MERSLVERAQAGDRDAFEMLVRQKVDAVYRTAQAILVNAADAQDATQETFIAAWRGLPRLREPERFAAWLGRITTNACRMSLRHRQTVREIPMDAEDDRSAVGSYGAPDTSIATHTLSTAPSDGCRSSSEAAGRSPP
;
A
#
# COMPACT_ATOMS: atom_id res chain seq x y z
N MET A 1 -14.88 -2.38 30.91
CA MET A 1 -13.53 -2.91 30.60
C MET A 1 -13.07 -2.49 29.21
N GLU A 2 -13.83 -2.76 28.14
CA GLU A 2 -13.46 -2.35 26.76
C GLU A 2 -13.21 -0.83 26.63
N ARG A 3 -14.13 0.00 27.12
CA ARG A 3 -13.98 1.47 27.13
C ARG A 3 -12.62 1.94 27.69
N SER A 4 -12.20 1.42 28.84
CA SER A 4 -10.94 1.83 29.49
C SER A 4 -9.71 1.45 28.65
N LEU A 5 -9.73 0.29 27.99
CA LEU A 5 -8.67 -0.09 27.06
C LEU A 5 -8.64 0.83 25.84
N VAL A 6 -9.81 1.21 25.33
CA VAL A 6 -9.93 2.16 24.21
C VAL A 6 -9.37 3.53 24.59
N GLU A 7 -9.75 4.08 25.74
CA GLU A 7 -9.26 5.37 26.23
C GLU A 7 -7.73 5.39 26.44
N ARG A 8 -7.16 4.31 26.98
CA ARG A 8 -5.69 4.17 27.09
C ARG A 8 -5.02 4.07 25.74
N ALA A 9 -5.55 3.24 24.84
CA ALA A 9 -5.02 3.09 23.49
C ALA A 9 -5.11 4.39 22.67
N GLN A 10 -6.12 5.23 22.92
CA GLN A 10 -6.21 6.58 22.34
C GLN A 10 -5.07 7.49 22.77
N ALA A 11 -4.56 7.33 23.99
CA ALA A 11 -3.39 8.03 24.49
C ALA A 11 -2.05 7.46 23.99
N GLY A 12 -2.08 6.42 23.14
CA GLY A 12 -0.88 5.80 22.57
C GLY A 12 -0.34 4.60 23.36
N ASP A 13 -1.07 4.11 24.36
CA ASP A 13 -0.74 2.88 25.09
C ASP A 13 -0.83 1.66 24.15
N ARG A 14 0.34 1.12 23.79
CA ARG A 14 0.45 -0.01 22.87
C ARG A 14 -0.09 -1.31 23.47
N ASP A 15 0.12 -1.53 24.76
CA ASP A 15 -0.32 -2.76 25.44
C ASP A 15 -1.85 -2.79 25.51
N ALA A 16 -2.48 -1.64 25.79
CA ALA A 16 -3.93 -1.52 25.77
C ALA A 16 -4.50 -1.82 24.37
N PHE A 17 -3.84 -1.35 23.31
CA PHE A 17 -4.24 -1.66 21.94
C PHE A 17 -4.03 -3.13 21.59
N GLU A 18 -2.91 -3.73 21.99
CA GLU A 18 -2.66 -5.15 21.79
C GLU A 18 -3.76 -6.00 22.42
N MET A 19 -4.20 -5.66 23.64
CA MET A 19 -5.33 -6.32 24.29
C MET A 19 -6.63 -6.20 23.47
N LEU A 20 -6.91 -5.03 22.89
CA LEU A 20 -8.06 -4.84 22.01
C LEU A 20 -7.96 -5.69 20.74
N VAL A 21 -6.78 -5.74 20.12
CA VAL A 21 -6.51 -6.57 18.94
C VAL A 21 -6.77 -8.03 19.26
N ARG A 22 -6.17 -8.55 20.33
CA ARG A 22 -6.35 -9.95 20.77
C ARG A 22 -7.82 -10.31 21.00
N GLN A 23 -8.62 -9.38 21.50
CA GLN A 23 -10.06 -9.60 21.72
C GLN A 23 -10.90 -9.57 20.44
N LYS A 24 -10.44 -8.90 19.38
CA LYS A 24 -11.26 -8.65 18.18
C LYS A 24 -10.75 -9.33 16.91
N VAL A 25 -9.50 -9.82 16.89
CA VAL A 25 -8.87 -10.38 15.68
C VAL A 25 -9.70 -11.49 15.06
N ASP A 26 -10.20 -12.43 15.86
CA ASP A 26 -11.02 -13.54 15.35
C ASP A 26 -12.34 -13.06 14.72
N ALA A 27 -12.99 -12.08 15.35
CA ALA A 27 -14.26 -11.54 14.84
C ALA A 27 -14.06 -10.75 13.55
N VAL A 28 -12.99 -9.95 13.48
CA VAL A 28 -12.61 -9.19 12.28
C VAL A 28 -12.25 -10.16 11.15
N TYR A 29 -11.44 -11.18 11.44
CA TYR A 29 -11.02 -12.17 10.46
C TYR A 29 -12.19 -12.98 9.90
N ARG A 30 -13.11 -13.46 10.77
CA ARG A 30 -14.33 -14.16 10.33
C ARG A 30 -15.20 -13.27 9.44
N THR A 31 -15.32 -12.00 9.78
CA THR A 31 -16.06 -11.03 8.96
C THR A 31 -15.39 -10.83 7.60
N ALA A 32 -14.06 -10.69 7.58
CA ALA A 32 -13.29 -10.54 6.36
C ALA A 32 -13.38 -11.79 5.47
N GLN A 33 -13.26 -12.99 6.05
CA GLN A 33 -13.44 -14.27 5.34
C GLN A 33 -14.83 -14.36 4.70
N ALA A 34 -15.88 -13.99 5.43
CA ALA A 34 -17.25 -14.02 4.91
C ALA A 34 -17.45 -13.10 3.69
N ILE A 35 -16.65 -12.03 3.57
CA ILE A 35 -16.72 -11.07 2.46
C ILE A 35 -15.79 -11.43 1.30
N LEU A 36 -14.55 -11.85 1.59
CA LEU A 36 -13.48 -11.97 0.59
C LEU A 36 -13.31 -13.38 0.02
N VAL A 37 -13.87 -14.41 0.66
CA VAL A 37 -13.82 -15.85 0.30
C VAL A 37 -12.40 -16.44 0.26
N ASN A 38 -11.42 -15.74 -0.28
CA ASN A 38 -9.99 -16.06 -0.24
C ASN A 38 -9.40 -15.78 1.15
N ALA A 39 -8.68 -16.77 1.70
CA ALA A 39 -8.05 -16.67 3.01
C ALA A 39 -6.92 -15.64 3.05
N ALA A 40 -6.13 -15.49 1.97
CA ALA A 40 -5.04 -14.53 1.89
C ALA A 40 -5.58 -13.09 1.93
N ASP A 41 -6.55 -12.78 1.08
CA ASP A 41 -7.23 -11.48 1.06
C ASP A 41 -7.87 -11.15 2.42
N ALA A 42 -8.46 -12.15 3.09
CA ALA A 42 -9.05 -11.97 4.42
C ALA A 42 -8.01 -11.65 5.50
N GLN A 43 -6.83 -12.29 5.44
CA GLN A 43 -5.73 -12.01 6.37
C GLN A 43 -5.19 -10.59 6.15
N ASP A 44 -4.99 -10.19 4.90
CA ASP A 44 -4.49 -8.87 4.55
C ASP A 44 -5.48 -7.77 4.95
N ALA A 45 -6.77 -7.95 4.66
CA ALA A 45 -7.82 -7.02 5.08
C ALA A 45 -7.92 -6.92 6.61
N THR A 46 -7.67 -8.02 7.34
CA THR A 46 -7.63 -8.01 8.81
C THR A 46 -6.45 -7.19 9.32
N GLN A 47 -5.25 -7.35 8.75
CA GLN A 47 -4.10 -6.51 9.09
C GLN A 47 -4.37 -5.04 8.80
N GLU A 48 -4.82 -4.72 7.59
CA GLU A 48 -5.11 -3.34 7.18
C GLU A 48 -6.16 -2.70 8.10
N THR A 49 -7.15 -3.48 8.55
CA THR A 49 -8.14 -3.03 9.53
C THR A 49 -7.47 -2.55 10.81
N PHE A 50 -6.55 -3.32 11.40
CA PHE A 50 -5.90 -2.95 12.66
C PHE A 50 -4.88 -1.83 12.50
N ILE A 51 -4.19 -1.74 11.36
CA ILE A 51 -3.31 -0.62 11.03
C ILE A 51 -4.13 0.68 10.91
N ALA A 52 -5.24 0.64 10.18
CA ALA A 52 -6.15 1.77 10.05
C ALA A 52 -6.81 2.13 11.39
N ALA A 53 -7.16 1.12 12.20
CA ALA A 53 -7.69 1.32 13.54
C ALA A 53 -6.67 2.05 14.42
N TRP A 54 -5.41 1.60 14.49
CA TRP A 54 -4.38 2.29 15.28
C TRP A 54 -4.23 3.77 14.90
N ARG A 55 -4.20 4.06 13.59
CA ARG A 55 -4.09 5.44 13.06
C ARG A 55 -5.34 6.28 13.33
N GLY A 56 -6.52 5.67 13.31
CA GLY A 56 -7.81 6.34 13.46
C GLY A 56 -8.31 6.45 14.90
N LEU A 57 -7.80 5.63 15.81
CA LEU A 57 -8.29 5.49 17.18
C LEU A 57 -8.26 6.81 17.97
N PRO A 58 -7.21 7.65 17.89
CA PRO A 58 -7.20 8.95 18.59
C PRO A 58 -8.31 9.91 18.16
N ARG A 59 -8.93 9.69 17.00
CA ARG A 59 -10.04 10.51 16.47
C ARG A 59 -11.42 9.95 16.79
N LEU A 60 -11.51 8.78 17.43
CA LEU A 60 -12.77 8.16 17.83
C LEU A 60 -13.42 8.96 18.97
N ARG A 61 -14.54 9.62 18.70
CA ARG A 61 -15.22 10.48 19.69
C ARG A 61 -15.95 9.71 20.78
N GLU A 62 -16.46 8.53 20.45
CA GLU A 62 -17.28 7.70 21.34
C GLU A 62 -16.58 6.35 21.56
N PRO A 63 -15.79 6.19 22.64
CA PRO A 63 -15.07 4.96 22.94
C PRO A 63 -15.99 3.74 23.06
N GLU A 64 -17.22 3.93 23.54
CA GLU A 64 -18.29 2.93 23.66
C GLU A 64 -18.65 2.29 22.30
N ARG A 65 -18.42 3.00 21.20
CA ARG A 65 -18.78 2.57 19.84
C ARG A 65 -17.61 1.93 19.09
N PHE A 66 -16.53 1.60 19.79
CA PHE A 66 -15.33 1.02 19.18
C PHE A 66 -15.63 -0.18 18.29
N ALA A 67 -16.46 -1.14 18.74
CA ALA A 67 -16.81 -2.31 17.93
C ALA A 67 -17.53 -1.95 16.61
N ALA A 68 -18.49 -1.03 16.67
CA ALA A 68 -19.23 -0.58 15.48
C ALA A 68 -18.37 0.29 14.55
N TRP A 69 -17.41 1.03 15.10
CA TRP A 69 -16.43 1.78 14.33
C TRP A 69 -15.41 0.86 13.66
N LEU A 70 -14.90 -0.14 14.38
CA LEU A 70 -13.99 -1.15 13.87
C LEU A 70 -14.62 -1.94 12.71
N GLY A 71 -15.88 -2.36 12.85
CA GLY A 71 -16.61 -3.04 11.78
C GLY A 71 -16.74 -2.22 10.49
N ARG A 72 -16.85 -0.89 10.59
CA ARG A 72 -16.83 -0.01 9.42
C ARG A 72 -15.46 0.00 8.74
N ILE A 73 -14.37 0.02 9.52
CA ILE A 73 -13.01 -0.09 8.99
C ILE A 73 -12.83 -1.44 8.30
N THR A 74 -13.24 -2.54 8.93
CA THR A 74 -13.18 -3.89 8.34
C THR A 74 -13.89 -3.96 7.01
N THR A 75 -15.12 -3.45 6.95
CA THR A 75 -15.90 -3.47 5.70
C THR A 75 -15.23 -2.64 4.62
N ASN A 76 -14.64 -1.49 4.98
CA ASN A 76 -13.91 -0.65 4.03
C ASN A 76 -12.64 -1.34 3.52
N ALA A 77 -11.87 -1.99 4.38
CA ALA A 77 -10.69 -2.76 4.00
C ALA A 77 -11.07 -3.89 3.01
N CYS A 78 -12.15 -4.63 3.30
CA CYS A 78 -12.63 -5.66 2.38
C CYS A 78 -13.05 -5.08 1.02
N ARG A 79 -13.76 -3.94 1.00
CA ARG A 79 -14.10 -3.25 -0.25
C ARG A 79 -12.89 -2.77 -1.04
N MET A 80 -11.79 -2.42 -0.38
CA MET A 80 -10.54 -2.08 -1.07
C MET A 80 -9.91 -3.32 -1.70
N SER A 81 -9.85 -4.43 -0.96
CA SER A 81 -9.34 -5.70 -1.46
C SER A 81 -10.11 -6.20 -2.69
N LEU A 82 -11.45 -6.15 -2.66
CA LEU A 82 -12.29 -6.52 -3.81
C LEU A 82 -12.01 -5.65 -5.05
N ARG A 83 -11.83 -4.33 -4.85
CA ARG A 83 -11.48 -3.41 -5.95
C ARG A 83 -10.09 -3.69 -6.51
N HIS A 84 -9.14 -4.00 -5.64
CA HIS A 84 -7.79 -4.36 -6.07
C HIS A 84 -7.81 -5.62 -6.93
N ARG A 85 -8.53 -6.67 -6.51
CA ARG A 85 -8.71 -7.91 -7.28
C ARG A 85 -9.38 -7.71 -8.64
N GLN A 86 -10.34 -6.80 -8.73
CA GLN A 86 -10.96 -6.46 -10.03
C GLN A 86 -9.98 -5.75 -10.97
N THR A 87 -9.04 -4.97 -10.42
CA THR A 87 -8.07 -4.20 -11.20
C THR A 87 -6.85 -5.05 -11.57
N VAL A 88 -6.43 -5.94 -10.68
CA VAL A 88 -5.31 -6.87 -10.87
C VAL A 88 -5.91 -8.21 -11.30
N ARG A 89 -6.17 -8.35 -12.60
CA ARG A 89 -6.40 -9.66 -13.19
C ARG A 89 -5.05 -10.38 -13.22
N GLU A 90 -4.86 -11.34 -12.33
CA GLU A 90 -3.67 -12.18 -12.29
C GLU A 90 -3.48 -12.82 -13.67
N ILE A 91 -2.30 -12.61 -14.27
CA ILE A 91 -1.89 -13.28 -15.49
C ILE A 91 -1.24 -14.60 -15.05
N PRO A 92 -1.77 -15.77 -15.45
CA PRO A 92 -1.08 -17.04 -15.21
C PRO A 92 0.31 -16.96 -15.82
N MET A 93 1.35 -17.10 -15.00
CA MET A 93 2.69 -17.37 -15.51
C MET A 93 2.74 -18.86 -15.82
N ASP A 94 2.34 -19.23 -17.04
CA ASP A 94 2.60 -20.57 -17.54
C ASP A 94 4.13 -20.76 -17.61
N ALA A 95 4.62 -21.62 -16.73
CA ALA A 95 5.99 -22.10 -16.75
C ALA A 95 6.14 -23.18 -17.84
N GLU A 96 7.34 -23.21 -18.44
CA GLU A 96 7.86 -24.16 -19.43
C GLU A 96 7.62 -23.82 -20.92
N ASP A 97 8.39 -22.83 -21.42
CA ASP A 97 8.82 -22.78 -22.82
C ASP A 97 10.01 -23.76 -22.97
N ASP A 98 9.72 -25.03 -23.30
CA ASP A 98 10.70 -26.03 -23.69
C ASP A 98 11.37 -25.61 -25.02
N ARG A 99 12.33 -24.70 -24.93
CA ARG A 99 13.20 -24.32 -26.05
C ARG A 99 14.30 -25.37 -26.24
N SER A 100 13.90 -26.52 -26.77
CA SER A 100 14.81 -27.38 -27.53
C SER A 100 14.67 -27.08 -29.03
N ALA A 101 15.44 -26.09 -29.50
CA ALA A 101 15.85 -25.99 -30.90
C ALA A 101 17.14 -25.16 -31.00
N VAL A 102 18.25 -25.90 -31.09
CA VAL A 102 19.58 -25.41 -31.49
C VAL A 102 19.48 -24.79 -32.90
N GLY A 103 19.99 -23.57 -33.09
CA GLY A 103 19.97 -22.93 -34.42
C GLY A 103 20.74 -21.61 -34.53
N SER A 104 22.06 -21.71 -34.77
CA SER A 104 22.94 -20.74 -35.42
C SER A 104 23.14 -19.34 -34.81
N TYR A 105 24.20 -19.20 -33.99
CA TYR A 105 24.90 -17.92 -33.83
C TYR A 105 25.55 -17.53 -35.17
N GLY A 106 24.96 -16.57 -35.87
CA GLY A 106 25.66 -15.79 -36.90
C GLY A 106 26.71 -14.90 -36.23
N ALA A 107 27.95 -14.99 -36.72
CA ALA A 107 29.15 -14.38 -36.17
C ALA A 107 29.04 -12.84 -35.96
N PRO A 108 29.78 -12.26 -35.00
CA PRO A 108 29.86 -10.82 -34.81
C PRO A 108 30.74 -10.18 -35.89
N ASP A 109 30.19 -9.26 -36.68
CA ASP A 109 31.04 -8.36 -37.48
C ASP A 109 31.69 -7.34 -36.54
N THR A 110 33.01 -7.34 -36.59
CA THR A 110 33.90 -6.52 -35.76
C THR A 110 34.25 -5.28 -36.56
N SER A 111 33.69 -4.14 -36.16
CA SER A 111 34.26 -2.84 -36.53
C SER A 111 34.15 -1.89 -35.34
N ILE A 112 35.20 -1.92 -34.52
CA ILE A 112 35.58 -0.80 -33.67
C ILE A 112 36.78 -0.13 -34.35
N ALA A 113 36.61 1.12 -34.76
CA ALA A 113 37.69 2.08 -35.02
C ALA A 113 37.32 3.35 -34.20
N THR A 114 37.74 3.44 -32.94
CA THR A 114 38.94 4.11 -32.38
C THR A 114 39.09 5.62 -32.70
N HIS A 115 39.07 6.41 -31.60
CA HIS A 115 39.75 7.70 -31.37
C HIS A 115 39.19 8.98 -32.07
N THR A 116 39.15 10.21 -31.52
CA THR A 116 39.74 10.87 -30.34
C THR A 116 39.00 12.19 -30.01
N LEU A 117 39.31 12.75 -28.84
CA LEU A 117 38.79 13.94 -28.15
C LEU A 117 38.70 15.29 -28.92
N SER A 118 37.98 16.23 -28.25
CA SER A 118 38.12 17.71 -28.23
C SER A 118 37.03 18.45 -29.03
N THR A 119 36.26 19.44 -28.54
CA THR A 119 36.51 20.54 -27.58
C THR A 119 35.15 21.15 -27.17
N ALA A 120 34.98 21.61 -25.92
CA ALA A 120 33.89 22.52 -25.48
C ALA A 120 34.24 23.99 -25.80
N PRO A 121 33.31 24.99 -25.89
CA PRO A 121 32.70 25.56 -24.68
C PRO A 121 31.27 26.16 -24.82
N SER A 122 30.69 26.42 -23.64
CA SER A 122 29.81 27.52 -23.19
C SER A 122 28.96 28.34 -24.17
N ASP A 123 27.66 28.45 -23.91
CA ASP A 123 27.02 29.65 -23.32
C ASP A 123 25.49 29.59 -23.44
N GLY A 124 24.77 30.09 -22.43
CA GLY A 124 23.32 30.28 -22.56
C GLY A 124 22.52 30.42 -21.27
N CYS A 125 22.99 31.24 -20.33
CA CYS A 125 22.21 31.71 -19.19
C CYS A 125 21.11 32.70 -19.66
N ARG A 126 19.87 32.56 -19.18
CA ARG A 126 18.86 33.63 -18.93
C ARG A 126 17.77 33.01 -18.04
N SER A 127 17.84 33.18 -16.73
CA SER A 127 17.34 34.32 -15.93
C SER A 127 15.82 34.45 -16.03
N SER A 128 15.04 34.05 -15.01
CA SER A 128 14.70 34.76 -13.76
C SER A 128 13.54 35.76 -13.89
N SER A 129 12.76 35.87 -12.82
CA SER A 129 11.69 36.86 -12.53
C SER A 129 10.32 36.54 -13.15
N GLU A 130 9.18 36.62 -12.46
CA GLU A 130 8.78 37.72 -11.58
C GLU A 130 7.64 37.36 -10.62
N ALA A 131 7.67 37.97 -9.44
CA ALA A 131 6.69 37.88 -8.37
C ALA A 131 5.48 38.80 -8.61
N ALA A 132 4.31 38.43 -8.09
CA ALA A 132 3.28 39.39 -7.70
C ALA A 132 2.35 38.79 -6.64
N GLY A 133 2.51 39.25 -5.39
CA GLY A 133 1.45 39.15 -4.39
C GLY A 133 0.37 40.19 -4.65
N ARG A 134 -0.86 39.90 -4.20
CA ARG A 134 -1.83 40.89 -3.69
C ARG A 134 -3.08 40.21 -3.13
N SER A 135 -3.24 40.30 -1.81
CA SER A 135 -4.49 40.73 -1.14
C SER A 135 -4.85 42.16 -1.57
N PRO A 136 -5.98 42.77 -1.15
CA PRO A 136 -7.31 42.31 -0.70
C PRO A 136 -8.39 43.04 -1.58
N PRO A 137 -9.55 43.60 -1.15
CA PRO A 137 -10.07 43.98 0.17
C PRO A 137 -10.82 42.88 0.94
#